data_AF-A0A1K0FM17-F1
#
_entry.id   AF-A0A1K0FM17-F1
#
_cell.length_a   1.000
_cell.length_b   1.000
_cell.length_c   1.000
_cell.angle_alpha   90.00
_cell.angle_beta   90.00
_cell.angle_gamma   90.00
#
_symmetry.space_group_name_H-M   'P 1'
#
loop_
_entity.id
_entity.type
_entity.pdbx_description
1 polymer ?
#
loop_
_entity_poly.entity_id
_entity_poly.type
_entity_poly.pdbx_seq_one_letter_code
_entity_poly.pdbx_strand_id
1 'polypeptide(L)'
;MSFDLVVWAMDNADMPDDVRAANERCARGEHPLRPADPRVVAFYDALTSDYPDRGPRAALDGSPWASAPLHAAADHIQMRLDEHCPDEVLERIERLAGELNLDLLDLQDGTVYPPPVKARAAASAMTTR
;
A
#
# COMPACT_ATOMS: atom_id res chain seq x y z
N MET A 1 -9.70 -17.32 -5.14
CA MET A 1 -9.87 -16.35 -4.04
C MET A 1 -8.95 -15.16 -4.29
N SER A 2 -9.02 -14.11 -3.46
CA SER A 2 -8.16 -12.93 -3.56
C SER A 2 -7.90 -12.36 -2.17
N PHE A 3 -6.86 -11.55 -2.03
CA PHE A 3 -6.61 -10.74 -0.83
C PHE A 3 -6.26 -9.30 -1.22
N ASP A 4 -6.38 -8.40 -0.25
CA ASP A 4 -6.23 -6.96 -0.46
C ASP A 4 -5.12 -6.40 0.42
N LEU A 5 -4.21 -5.66 -0.21
CA LEU A 5 -3.18 -4.85 0.44
C LEU A 5 -3.39 -3.38 0.07
N VAL A 6 -3.08 -2.46 1.00
CA VAL A 6 -3.18 -1.02 0.75
C VAL A 6 -1.91 -0.32 1.23
N VAL A 7 -1.29 0.48 0.37
CA VAL A 7 -0.22 1.40 0.79
C VAL A 7 -0.79 2.77 1.07
N TRP A 8 -0.40 3.37 2.20
CA TRP A 8 -0.85 4.68 2.65
C TRP A 8 0.31 5.66 2.83
N ALA A 9 0.15 6.86 2.30
CA ALA A 9 1.05 7.98 2.50
C ALA A 9 0.61 8.80 3.73
N MET A 10 0.88 8.26 4.92
CA MET A 10 0.63 8.94 6.20
C MET A 10 1.84 9.76 6.66
N ASP A 11 1.61 10.67 7.61
CA ASP A 11 2.68 11.41 8.27
C ASP A 11 3.51 10.47 9.16
N ASN A 12 4.78 10.83 9.42
CA ASN A 12 5.68 9.98 10.21
C ASN A 12 5.28 9.83 11.68
N ALA A 13 4.41 10.70 12.17
CA ALA A 13 3.85 10.63 13.51
C ALA A 13 2.55 9.82 13.59
N ASP A 14 1.92 9.53 12.45
CA ASP A 14 0.67 8.77 12.39
C ASP A 14 0.91 7.33 12.82
N MET A 15 -0.01 6.83 13.64
CA MET A 15 0.04 5.51 14.24
C MET A 15 -0.81 4.51 13.43
N PRO A 16 -0.65 3.19 13.67
CA PRO A 16 -1.48 2.16 13.01
C PRO A 16 -3.00 2.41 13.05
N ASP A 17 -3.52 3.00 14.13
CA ASP A 17 -4.95 3.34 14.22
C ASP A 17 -5.35 4.46 13.25
N ASP A 18 -4.47 5.43 12.99
CA ASP A 18 -4.73 6.51 12.04
C ASP A 18 -4.79 6.00 10.60
N VAL A 19 -3.95 5.02 10.26
CA VAL A 19 -3.96 4.32 8.98
C VAL A 19 -5.27 3.57 8.79
N ARG A 20 -5.71 2.80 9.80
CA ARG A 20 -7.01 2.11 9.76
C ARG A 20 -8.17 3.09 9.61
N ALA A 21 -8.16 4.18 10.39
CA ALA A 21 -9.18 5.22 10.29
C ALA A 21 -9.20 5.91 8.91
N ALA A 22 -8.04 6.09 8.26
CA ALA A 22 -7.95 6.59 6.89
C ALA A 22 -8.57 5.62 5.89
N ASN A 23 -8.28 4.33 6.03
CA ASN A 23 -8.86 3.30 5.19
C ASN A 23 -10.39 3.19 5.34
N GLU A 24 -10.92 3.32 6.55
CA GLU A 24 -12.36 3.35 6.79
C GLU A 24 -13.04 4.57 6.13
N ARG A 25 -12.39 5.75 6.14
CA ARG A 25 -12.88 6.94 5.41
C ARG A 25 -12.93 6.67 3.91
N CYS A 26 -11.85 6.11 3.36
CA CYS A 26 -11.79 5.72 1.96
C CYS A 26 -12.91 4.74 1.57
N ALA A 27 -13.18 3.72 2.39
CA ALA A 27 -14.26 2.77 2.16
C ALA A 27 -15.66 3.42 2.10
N ARG A 28 -15.83 4.60 2.70
CA ARG A 28 -17.05 5.44 2.61
C ARG A 28 -17.04 6.42 1.45
N GLY A 29 -15.99 6.43 0.63
CA GLY A 29 -15.78 7.38 -0.47
C GLY A 29 -15.30 8.76 -0.01
N GLU A 30 -14.82 8.90 1.23
CA GLU A 30 -14.31 10.15 1.77
C GLU A 30 -12.83 10.31 1.43
N HIS A 31 -12.54 11.03 0.34
CA HIS A 31 -11.18 11.34 -0.08
C HIS A 31 -10.89 12.83 0.09
N PRO A 32 -9.80 13.22 0.79
CA PRO A 32 -9.38 14.62 0.83
C PRO A 32 -9.00 15.10 -0.57
N LEU A 33 -9.48 16.29 -0.95
CA LEU A 33 -9.09 16.93 -2.21
C LEU A 33 -7.67 17.49 -2.06
N ARG A 34 -6.68 16.73 -2.52
CA ARG A 34 -5.25 17.09 -2.47
C ARG A 34 -4.52 16.64 -3.73
N PRO A 35 -3.38 17.27 -4.07
CA PRO A 35 -2.47 16.73 -5.06
C PRO A 35 -2.02 15.31 -4.68
N ALA A 36 -1.70 14.50 -5.69
CA ALA A 36 -1.14 13.18 -5.44
C ALA A 36 0.20 13.27 -4.69
N ASP A 37 0.35 12.46 -3.65
CA ASP A 37 1.59 12.34 -2.89
C ASP A 37 2.66 11.72 -3.80
N PRO A 38 3.84 12.36 -3.93
CA PRO A 38 4.91 11.84 -4.78
C PRO A 38 5.36 10.41 -4.43
N ARG A 39 5.24 9.98 -3.17
CA ARG A 39 5.57 8.62 -2.74
C ARG A 39 4.60 7.59 -3.34
N VAL A 40 3.32 7.92 -3.38
CA VAL A 40 2.27 7.08 -3.97
C VAL A 40 2.48 6.96 -5.47
N VAL A 41 2.76 8.09 -6.14
CA VAL A 41 3.07 8.10 -7.58
C VAL A 41 4.30 7.22 -7.87
N ALA A 42 5.38 7.39 -7.11
CA ALA A 42 6.59 6.59 -7.27
C ALA A 42 6.34 5.09 -7.03
N PHE A 43 5.50 4.73 -6.05
CA PHE A 43 5.12 3.35 -5.78
C PHE A 43 4.33 2.76 -6.96
N TYR A 44 3.32 3.48 -7.44
CA TYR A 44 2.50 3.05 -8.58
C TYR A 44 3.36 2.83 -9.82
N ASP A 45 4.20 3.80 -10.17
CA ASP A 45 5.05 3.74 -11.36
C ASP A 45 6.04 2.57 -11.28
N ALA A 46 6.69 2.39 -10.12
CA ALA A 46 7.65 1.30 -9.94
C ALA A 46 6.97 -0.08 -9.99
N LEU A 47 5.83 -0.25 -9.33
CA LEU A 47 5.12 -1.53 -9.28
C LEU A 47 4.54 -1.90 -10.64
N THR A 48 3.89 -0.94 -11.32
CA THR A 48 3.20 -1.20 -12.59
C THR A 48 4.14 -1.24 -13.81
N SER A 49 5.38 -0.77 -13.68
CA SER A 49 6.43 -1.02 -14.66
C SER A 49 6.72 -2.51 -14.82
N ASP A 50 6.79 -3.24 -13.70
CA ASP A 50 7.08 -4.67 -13.67
C ASP A 50 5.79 -5.51 -13.82
N TYR A 51 4.69 -5.06 -13.21
CA TYR A 51 3.39 -5.73 -13.19
C TYR A 51 2.27 -4.80 -13.70
N PRO A 52 2.11 -4.65 -15.03
CA PRO A 52 1.13 -3.71 -15.59
C PRO A 52 -0.29 -3.99 -15.10
N ASP A 53 -0.99 -2.96 -14.61
CA ASP A 53 -2.40 -3.03 -14.20
C ASP A 53 -3.37 -2.52 -15.28
N ARG A 54 -2.82 -2.01 -16.39
CA ARG A 54 -3.58 -1.47 -17.53
C ARG A 54 -3.15 -2.09 -18.85
N GLY A 55 -4.10 -2.09 -19.79
CA GLY A 55 -3.90 -2.60 -21.14
C GLY A 55 -3.88 -4.13 -21.22
N PRO A 56 -3.54 -4.69 -22.39
CA PRO A 56 -3.69 -6.13 -22.64
C PRO A 56 -2.87 -7.04 -21.71
N ARG A 57 -1.74 -6.55 -21.20
CA ARG A 57 -0.85 -7.32 -20.31
C ARG A 57 -1.43 -7.54 -18.91
N ALA A 58 -2.32 -6.66 -18.45
CA ALA A 58 -2.93 -6.76 -17.13
C ALA A 58 -3.89 -7.95 -16.98
N ALA A 59 -4.41 -8.45 -18.11
CA ALA A 59 -5.37 -9.55 -18.17
C ALA A 59 -4.76 -10.88 -18.64
N LEU A 60 -3.42 -10.97 -18.72
CA LEU A 60 -2.75 -12.21 -19.09
C LEU A 60 -2.71 -13.18 -17.91
N ASP A 61 -2.72 -14.48 -18.23
CA ASP A 61 -2.43 -15.53 -17.26
C ASP A 61 -1.05 -15.27 -16.62
N GLY A 62 -1.00 -15.27 -15.29
CA GLY A 62 0.18 -14.91 -14.52
C GLY A 62 0.25 -13.44 -14.07
N SER A 63 -0.75 -12.62 -14.40
CA SER A 63 -0.92 -11.32 -13.73
C SER A 63 -1.13 -11.52 -12.23
N PRO A 64 -0.49 -10.73 -11.35
CA PRO A 64 -0.70 -10.85 -9.90
C PRO A 64 -2.04 -10.24 -9.46
N TRP A 65 -2.73 -9.54 -10.35
CA TRP A 65 -3.94 -8.79 -10.04
C TRP A 65 -5.19 -9.66 -10.19
N ALA A 66 -5.92 -9.88 -9.10
CA ALA A 66 -7.28 -10.41 -9.16
C ALA A 66 -8.28 -9.36 -9.68
N SER A 67 -7.93 -8.07 -9.58
CA SER A 67 -8.67 -6.98 -10.22
C SER A 67 -7.71 -5.91 -10.71
N ALA A 68 -7.87 -5.51 -11.96
CA ALA A 68 -7.15 -4.39 -12.57
C ALA A 68 -8.15 -3.46 -13.28
N PRO A 69 -7.91 -2.13 -13.31
CA PRO A 69 -6.75 -1.44 -12.75
C PRO A 69 -6.77 -1.38 -11.22
N LEU A 70 -5.61 -1.03 -10.63
CA LEU A 70 -5.51 -0.80 -9.20
C LEU A 70 -6.36 0.40 -8.78
N HIS A 71 -6.86 0.40 -7.55
CA HIS A 71 -7.51 1.59 -6.99
C HIS A 71 -6.44 2.56 -6.52
N ALA A 72 -6.15 3.58 -7.32
CA ALA A 72 -5.17 4.62 -7.00
C ALA A 72 -5.88 5.94 -6.67
N ALA A 73 -5.55 6.50 -5.51
CA ALA A 73 -5.98 7.82 -5.07
C ALA A 73 -4.77 8.71 -4.79
N ALA A 74 -5.01 9.94 -4.33
CA ALA A 74 -3.94 10.90 -4.09
C ALA A 74 -2.97 10.48 -2.97
N ASP A 75 -3.41 9.66 -2.02
CA ASP A 75 -2.69 9.34 -0.78
C ASP A 75 -2.56 7.82 -0.52
N HIS A 76 -3.12 6.98 -1.39
CA HIS A 76 -3.04 5.53 -1.24
C HIS A 76 -3.25 4.79 -2.56
N ILE A 77 -2.82 3.53 -2.56
CA ILE A 77 -3.14 2.55 -3.60
C ILE A 77 -3.63 1.29 -2.92
N GLN A 78 -4.84 0.85 -3.27
CA GLN A 78 -5.34 -0.48 -2.93
C GLN A 78 -5.09 -1.45 -4.09
N MET A 79 -4.50 -2.60 -3.74
CA MET A 79 -4.17 -3.69 -4.63
C MET A 79 -5.00 -4.90 -4.24
N ARG A 80 -5.74 -5.45 -5.21
CA ARG A 80 -6.44 -6.72 -5.07
C ARG A 80 -5.66 -7.81 -5.80
N LEU A 81 -5.05 -8.70 -5.03
CA LEU A 81 -4.10 -9.71 -5.48
C LEU A 81 -4.80 -11.05 -5.67
N ASP A 82 -4.37 -11.80 -6.69
CA ASP A 82 -4.77 -13.20 -6.85
C ASP A 82 -4.29 -14.04 -5.65
N GLU A 83 -5.05 -15.06 -5.24
CA GLU A 83 -4.64 -15.93 -4.13
C GLU A 83 -3.31 -16.67 -4.38
N HIS A 84 -2.95 -16.87 -5.65
CA HIS A 84 -1.69 -17.46 -6.07
C HIS A 84 -0.66 -16.40 -6.48
N CYS A 85 -0.84 -15.15 -6.03
CA CYS A 85 0.13 -14.10 -6.25
C CYS A 85 1.54 -14.58 -5.83
N PRO A 86 2.55 -14.52 -6.70
CA PRO A 86 3.89 -14.98 -6.36
C PRO A 86 4.49 -14.19 -5.20
N ASP A 87 5.19 -14.88 -4.29
CA ASP A 87 5.85 -14.26 -3.14
C ASP A 87 6.78 -13.10 -3.52
N GLU A 88 7.46 -13.19 -4.68
CA GLU A 88 8.32 -12.11 -5.18
C GLU A 88 7.59 -10.78 -5.42
N VAL A 89 6.29 -10.82 -5.73
CA VAL A 89 5.44 -9.63 -5.88
C VAL A 89 5.15 -9.02 -4.51
N LEU A 90 4.90 -9.86 -3.50
CA LEU A 90 4.68 -9.43 -2.12
C LEU A 90 5.94 -8.80 -1.53
N GLU A 91 7.08 -9.46 -1.69
CA GLU A 91 8.39 -8.92 -1.30
C GLU A 91 8.69 -7.60 -2.01
N ARG A 92 8.26 -7.45 -3.27
CA ARG A 92 8.40 -6.20 -4.03
C ARG A 92 7.53 -5.10 -3.44
N ILE A 93 6.27 -5.39 -3.12
CA ILE A 93 5.33 -4.44 -2.50
C ILE A 93 5.87 -3.97 -1.15
N GLU A 94 6.28 -4.89 -0.28
CA GLU A 94 6.83 -4.58 1.03
C GLU A 94 8.10 -3.72 0.93
N ARG A 95 9.02 -4.10 0.03
CA ARG A 95 10.26 -3.35 -0.20
C ARG A 95 9.97 -1.93 -0.68
N LEU A 96 9.11 -1.78 -1.69
CA LEU A 96 8.75 -0.46 -2.23
C LEU A 96 8.05 0.41 -1.17
N ALA A 97 7.13 -0.17 -0.39
CA ALA A 97 6.47 0.56 0.70
C ALA A 97 7.49 1.06 1.73
N GLY A 98 8.44 0.22 2.13
CA GLY A 98 9.51 0.58 3.05
C GLY A 98 10.45 1.67 2.50
N GLU A 99 10.91 1.52 1.26
CA GLU A 99 11.80 2.46 0.57
C GLU A 99 11.15 3.84 0.36
N LEU A 100 9.86 3.86 0.04
CA LEU A 100 9.10 5.07 -0.24
C LEU A 100 8.42 5.65 1.00
N ASN A 101 8.65 5.08 2.18
CA ASN A 101 8.07 5.55 3.44
C ASN A 101 6.53 5.59 3.40
N LEU A 102 5.92 4.46 3.04
CA LEU A 102 4.48 4.21 3.02
C LEU A 102 4.15 3.15 4.08
N ASP A 103 3.02 3.32 4.77
CA ASP A 103 2.47 2.27 5.63
C ASP A 103 1.78 1.23 4.76
N LEU A 104 2.03 -0.06 5.01
CA LEU A 104 1.36 -1.17 4.34
C LEU A 104 0.28 -1.74 5.27
N LEU A 105 -0.96 -1.70 4.83
CA LEU A 105 -2.11 -2.25 5.53
C LEU A 105 -2.54 -3.56 4.87
N ASP A 106 -2.61 -4.63 5.65
CA ASP A 106 -3.27 -5.88 5.28
C ASP A 106 -4.74 -5.81 5.69
N LEU A 107 -5.66 -5.88 4.72
CA LEU A 107 -7.10 -5.83 4.99
C LEU A 107 -7.67 -7.12 5.57
N GLN A 108 -6.91 -8.22 5.59
CA GLN A 108 -7.42 -9.52 6.04
C GLN A 108 -7.52 -9.58 7.57
N ASP A 109 -6.57 -8.96 8.26
CA ASP A 109 -6.49 -8.92 9.72
C ASP A 109 -6.40 -7.50 10.30
N GLY A 110 -6.24 -6.48 9.45
CA GLY A 110 -6.10 -5.08 9.87
C GLY A 110 -4.70 -4.73 10.37
N THR A 111 -3.72 -5.61 10.16
CA THR A 111 -2.33 -5.38 10.53
C THR A 111 -1.74 -4.25 9.67
N VAL A 112 -1.07 -3.32 10.35
CA VAL A 112 -0.34 -2.22 9.70
C VAL A 112 1.15 -2.44 9.90
N TYR A 113 1.88 -2.51 8.81
CA TYR A 113 3.32 -2.60 8.75
C TYR A 113 3.89 -1.20 8.47
N PRO A 114 4.42 -0.49 9.48
CA PRO A 114 4.98 0.83 9.29
C PRO A 114 6.32 0.75 8.54
N PRO A 115 6.71 1.77 7.77
CA PRO A 115 8.00 1.80 7.10
C PRO A 115 9.16 1.82 8.12
N PRO A 116 10.35 1.32 7.76
CA PRO A 116 11.48 1.16 8.70
C PRO A 116 11.87 2.43 9.46
N VAL A 117 11.70 3.60 8.85
CA VAL A 117 12.00 4.89 9.48
C VAL A 117 11.05 5.19 10.66
N LYS A 118 9.76 4.85 10.54
CA LYS A 118 8.77 4.99 11.62
C LYS A 118 8.98 3.91 12.69
N ALA A 119 9.25 2.66 12.29
CA ALA A 119 9.54 1.57 13.23
C ALA A 119 10.72 1.90 14.14
N ARG A 120 11.80 2.49 13.60
CA ARG A 120 12.96 2.93 14.37
C ARG A 120 12.65 4.08 15.33
N ALA A 121 11.81 5.03 14.92
CA ALA A 121 11.38 6.13 15.77
C ALA A 121 10.56 5.63 16.97
N ALA A 122 9.61 4.72 16.73
CA ALA A 122 8.79 4.12 17.79
C ALA A 122 9.64 3.35 18.82
N ALA A 123 10.60 2.54 18.35
CA ALA A 123 11.52 1.81 19.23
C ALA A 123 12.39 2.74 20.10
N SER A 124 12.80 3.89 19.54
CA SER A 124 13.61 4.88 20.27
C SER A 124 12.82 5.59 21.37
N ALA A 125 11.53 5.88 21.13
CA ALA A 125 10.64 6.48 22.11
C ALA A 125 10.35 5.56 23.31
N MET A 126 10.27 4.25 23.09
CA MET A 126 10.05 3.26 24.16
C MET A 126 11.24 3.08 25.10
N THR A 127 12.47 3.31 24.61
CA THR A 127 13.71 3.12 25.41
C THR A 127 13.96 4.27 26.41
N THR A 128 13.25 5.40 26.28
CA THR A 128 13.46 6.61 27.11
C THR A 128 12.47 6.70 28.29
N ARG A 129 11.67 5.66 28.56
CA ARG A 129 10.75 5.57 29.72
C ARG A 129 11.24 4.54 30.72
#